data_AF-A0A1G3QFV4-F1
#
_entry.id   AF-A0A1G3QFV4-F1
#
_cell.length_a   1.000
_cell.length_b   1.000
_cell.length_c   1.000
_cell.angle_alpha   90.00
_cell.angle_beta   90.00
_cell.angle_gamma   90.00
#
_symmetry.space_group_name_H-M   'P 1'
#
loop_
_entity.id
_entity.type
_entity.pdbx_description
1 polymer ?
#
loop_
_entity_poly.entity_id
_entity_poly.type
_entity_poly.pdbx_seq_one_letter_code
_entity_poly.pdbx_strand_id
1 'polypeptide(L)'
;MIPGTVYKIKIEMGVTSILFHKKHKIRLELASSSFPGYIRNLNTGEPFASGTRMEIARQTVYHSSKYPSRLIIPVIPGSRYDSARHPKP
;
A
#
# COMPACT_ATOMS: atom_id res chain seq x y z
N MET A 1 -2.89 -1.58 19.79
CA MET A 1 -2.29 -2.87 19.34
C MET A 1 -1.33 -3.33 20.43
N ILE A 2 -1.21 -4.64 20.68
CA ILE A 2 -0.30 -5.18 21.71
C ILE A 2 1.08 -5.42 21.06
N PRO A 3 2.20 -4.96 21.66
CA PRO A 3 3.54 -5.21 21.14
C PRO A 3 3.84 -6.70 20.97
N GLY A 4 4.48 -7.07 19.86
CA GLY A 4 4.85 -8.46 19.56
C GLY A 4 3.73 -9.31 18.94
N THR A 5 2.47 -8.89 19.04
CA THR A 5 1.34 -9.59 18.42
C THR A 5 1.27 -9.30 16.92
N VAL A 6 1.12 -10.35 16.11
CA VAL A 6 0.96 -10.22 14.66
C VAL A 6 -0.50 -9.88 14.33
N TYR A 7 -0.71 -8.80 13.58
CA TYR A 7 -2.04 -8.36 13.14
C TYR A 7 -2.14 -8.37 11.62
N LYS A 8 -3.29 -8.78 11.08
CA LYS A 8 -3.64 -8.58 9.68
C LYS A 8 -4.26 -7.20 9.52
N ILE A 9 -3.62 -6.36 8.71
CA ILE A 9 -4.07 -5.00 8.42
C ILE A 9 -4.53 -4.94 6.96
N LYS A 10 -5.67 -4.29 6.71
CA LYS A 10 -6.14 -3.95 5.36
C LYS A 10 -5.85 -2.47 5.11
N ILE A 11 -5.17 -2.16 4.01
CA ILE A 11 -4.86 -0.79 3.59
C ILE A 11 -5.52 -0.60 2.22
N GLU A 12 -6.39 0.40 2.11
CA GLU A 12 -7.03 0.77 0.84
C GLU A 12 -6.10 1.69 0.05
N MET A 13 -5.69 1.27 -1.15
CA MET A 13 -4.70 1.97 -1.98
C MET A 13 -5.35 2.81 -3.09
N GLY A 14 -6.31 3.67 -2.74
CA GLY A 14 -6.95 4.61 -3.69
C GLY A 14 -7.38 3.98 -5.02
N VAL A 15 -7.45 4.78 -6.09
CA VAL A 15 -7.75 4.32 -7.45
C VAL A 15 -6.65 4.72 -8.42
N THR A 16 -6.36 3.86 -9.39
CA THR A 16 -5.42 4.15 -10.48
C THR A 16 -5.76 3.33 -11.73
N SER A 17 -5.30 3.77 -12.90
CA SER A 17 -5.39 3.05 -14.18
C SER A 17 -4.10 3.26 -14.95
N ILE A 18 -3.29 2.20 -15.06
CA ILE A 18 -1.95 2.25 -15.65
C ILE A 18 -1.74 1.04 -16.56
N LEU A 19 -1.31 1.29 -17.80
CA LEU A 19 -0.82 0.24 -18.69
C LEU A 19 0.66 -0.04 -18.42
N PHE A 20 0.97 -1.23 -17.93
CA PHE A 20 2.35 -1.68 -17.75
C PHE A 20 2.85 -2.33 -19.05
N HIS A 21 3.68 -1.61 -19.80
CA HIS A 21 4.33 -2.15 -20.99
C HIS A 21 5.36 -3.23 -20.65
N LYS A 22 5.79 -3.96 -21.67
CA LYS A 22 6.91 -4.91 -21.56
C LYS A 22 8.11 -4.21 -20.91
N LYS A 23 8.76 -4.91 -19.96
CA LYS A 23 9.87 -4.42 -19.12
C LYS A 23 9.50 -3.44 -18.00
N HIS A 24 8.27 -2.94 -17.93
CA HIS A 24 7.82 -2.23 -16.73
C HIS A 24 7.70 -3.21 -15.56
N LYS A 25 7.85 -2.70 -14.34
CA LYS A 25 7.71 -3.48 -13.11
C LYS A 25 6.74 -2.77 -12.19
N ILE A 26 5.96 -3.57 -11.47
CA ILE A 26 5.18 -3.10 -10.33
C ILE A 26 6.09 -3.15 -9.11
N ARG A 27 6.16 -2.06 -8.35
CA ARG A 27 6.90 -1.97 -7.10
C ARG A 27 5.94 -1.56 -5.99
N LEU A 28 5.99 -2.27 -4.88
CA LEU A 28 5.32 -1.90 -3.63
C LEU A 28 6.37 -1.35 -2.67
N GLU A 29 6.16 -0.15 -2.17
CA GLU A 29 6.92 0.42 -1.07
C GLU A 29 6.06 0.41 0.20
N LEU A 30 6.66 0.01 1.32
CA LEU A 30 5.99 -0.06 2.61
C LEU A 30 6.75 0.81 3.60
N ALA A 31 6.03 1.72 4.25
CA ALA A 31 6.56 2.56 5.31
C ALA A 31 5.48 2.76 6.38
N SER A 32 5.89 3.06 7.61
CA SER A 32 4.99 3.39 8.71
C SER A 32 4.70 4.89 8.81
N SER A 33 5.01 5.67 7.77
CA SER A 33 4.83 7.11 7.72
C SER A 33 4.81 7.64 6.29
N SER A 34 4.11 8.75 6.07
CA SER A 34 4.12 9.49 4.79
C SER A 34 3.91 10.98 5.06
N PHE A 35 4.82 11.57 5.84
CA PHE A 35 4.81 13.01 6.14
C PHE A 35 5.33 13.81 4.93
N PRO A 36 4.76 15.00 4.61
CA PRO A 36 3.71 15.73 5.33
C PRO A 36 2.27 15.34 4.95
N GLY A 37 2.08 14.41 4.00
CA GLY A 37 0.75 14.01 3.53
C GLY A 37 -0.16 13.40 4.61
N TYR A 38 0.45 12.77 5.63
CA TYR A 38 -0.22 12.36 6.85
C TYR A 38 0.60 12.79 8.07
N ILE A 39 -0.09 13.21 9.11
CA ILE A 39 0.55 13.53 10.40
C ILE A 39 1.15 12.23 10.97
N ARG A 40 2.29 12.38 11.64
CA ARG A 40 3.06 11.27 12.20
C ARG A 40 2.27 10.58 13.33
N ASN A 41 2.32 9.26 13.36
CA ASN A 41 1.91 8.49 14.54
C ASN A 41 3.05 8.54 15.58
N LEU A 42 2.72 8.92 16.82
CA LEU A 42 3.69 9.04 17.91
C LEU A 42 4.15 7.67 18.47
N ASN A 43 3.43 6.59 18.12
CA ASN A 43 3.64 5.21 18.56
C ASN A 43 3.45 4.96 20.06
N THR A 44 2.85 5.89 20.79
CA THR A 44 2.66 5.84 22.25
C THR A 44 1.26 5.47 22.69
N GLY A 45 0.28 5.52 21.77
CA GLY A 45 -1.14 5.42 22.08
C GLY A 45 -1.75 6.70 22.67
N GLU A 46 -0.95 7.76 22.86
CA GLU A 46 -1.45 9.07 23.29
C GLU A 46 -2.41 9.66 22.22
N PRO A 47 -3.31 10.58 22.62
CA PRO A 47 -4.20 11.24 21.68
C PRO A 47 -3.42 11.98 20.60
N PHE A 48 -3.81 11.79 19.35
CA PHE A 48 -3.09 12.32 18.19
C PHE A 48 -2.91 13.84 18.19
N ALA A 49 -3.90 14.60 18.68
CA ALA A 49 -3.88 16.06 18.64
C ALA A 49 -3.09 16.71 19.79
N SER A 50 -2.90 16.01 20.90
CA SER A 50 -2.33 16.58 22.13
C SER A 50 -1.17 15.78 22.73
N GLY A 51 -0.89 14.59 22.22
CA GLY A 51 0.26 13.79 22.61
C GLY A 51 1.58 14.50 22.29
N THR A 52 2.57 14.31 23.14
CA THR A 52 3.88 14.99 23.02
C THR A 52 5.05 14.04 23.07
N ARG A 53 4.87 12.85 23.66
CA ARG A 53 5.91 11.83 23.71
C ARG A 53 5.93 11.04 22.42
N MET A 54 7.13 10.81 21.88
CA MET A 54 7.37 9.95 20.72
C MET A 54 8.20 8.75 21.13
N GLU A 55 7.87 7.59 20.54
CA GLU A 55 8.65 6.38 20.71
C GLU A 55 9.04 5.77 19.37
N ILE A 56 10.24 5.20 19.32
CA ILE A 56 10.72 4.45 18.17
C ILE A 56 10.02 3.09 18.17
N ALA A 57 9.22 2.84 17.14
CA ALA A 57 8.60 1.53 16.95
C ALA A 57 9.36 0.72 15.90
N ARG A 58 9.72 -0.52 16.24
CA ARG A 58 10.28 -1.49 15.30
C ARG A 58 9.15 -2.25 14.61
N GLN A 59 8.91 -1.94 13.34
CA GLN A 59 7.87 -2.58 12.54
C GLN A 59 8.43 -3.80 11.82
N THR A 60 7.61 -4.85 11.67
CA THR A 60 7.97 -6.05 10.91
C THR A 60 6.80 -6.44 10.02
N VAL A 61 7.05 -6.56 8.72
CA VAL A 61 6.06 -7.06 7.76
C VAL A 61 6.33 -8.54 7.56
N TYR A 62 5.40 -9.38 8.02
CA TYR A 62 5.48 -10.82 7.78
C TYR A 62 4.92 -11.14 6.40
N HIS A 63 5.69 -11.89 5.59
CA HIS A 63 5.25 -12.38 4.30
C HIS A 63 5.73 -13.83 4.11
N SER A 64 4.84 -14.77 4.39
CA SER A 64 5.11 -16.21 4.31
C SER A 64 3.82 -16.98 4.02
N SER A 65 3.90 -18.31 3.86
CA SER A 65 2.70 -19.16 3.76
C SER A 65 1.78 -19.04 4.97
N LYS A 66 2.35 -18.93 6.19
CA LYS A 66 1.60 -18.69 7.44
C LYS A 66 1.01 -17.28 7.51
N TYR A 67 1.71 -16.28 6.99
CA TYR A 67 1.30 -14.87 6.98
C TYR A 67 1.30 -14.31 5.55
N PRO A 68 0.26 -14.62 4.74
CA PRO A 68 0.26 -14.32 3.30
C PRO A 68 -0.15 -12.87 3.02
N SER A 69 0.70 -11.92 3.42
CA SER A 69 0.58 -10.51 3.04
C SER A 69 0.57 -10.36 1.52
N ARG A 70 -0.28 -9.51 0.95
CA ARG A 70 -0.46 -9.44 -0.51
C ARG A 70 -0.88 -8.05 -0.97
N LEU A 71 -0.44 -7.70 -2.18
CA LEU A 71 -0.99 -6.60 -2.97
C LEU A 71 -2.07 -7.15 -3.89
N ILE A 72 -3.26 -6.56 -3.87
CA ILE A 72 -4.38 -6.97 -4.72
C ILE A 72 -4.51 -5.93 -5.83
N ILE A 73 -4.30 -6.35 -7.08
CA ILE A 73 -4.38 -5.47 -8.25
C ILE A 73 -5.48 -5.99 -9.16
N PRO A 74 -6.51 -5.18 -9.48
CA PRO A 74 -7.47 -5.55 -10.51
C PRO A 74 -6.77 -5.52 -11.88
N VAL A 75 -6.64 -6.68 -12.52
CA VAL A 75 -6.10 -6.78 -13.87
C VAL A 75 -7.27 -6.79 -14.85
N ILE A 76 -7.31 -5.80 -15.74
CA ILE A 76 -8.27 -5.79 -16.84
C ILE A 76 -7.72 -6.71 -17.94
N PRO A 77 -8.45 -7.79 -18.32
CA PRO A 77 -8.04 -8.63 -19.43
C PRO A 77 -7.95 -7.77 -20.70
N GLY A 78 -6.88 -7.93 -21.46
CA GLY A 78 -6.81 -7.31 -22.78
C GLY A 78 -7.94 -7.87 -23.64
N SER A 79 -8.93 -7.05 -23.97
CA SER A 79 -9.69 -7.30 -25.19
C SER A 79 -8.68 -7.28 -26.33
N ARG A 80 -8.85 -8.14 -27.34
CA ARG A 80 -8.16 -7.92 -28.62
C ARG A 80 -8.53 -6.49 -29.03
N TYR A 81 -7.56 -5.59 -28.93
CA TYR A 81 -7.73 -4.22 -29.38
C TYR A 81 -7.78 -4.31 -30.91
N ASP A 82 -8.98 -4.52 -31.47
CA ASP A 82 -9.20 -4.38 -32.90
C ASP A 82 -8.88 -2.92 -33.24
N SER A 83 -7.73 -2.72 -33.87
CA SER A 83 -7.30 -1.42 -34.38
C SER A 83 -8.28 -0.80 -35.38
N ALA A 84 -9.32 -1.54 -35.79
CA ALA A 84 -10.39 -1.06 -36.66
C ALA A 84 -11.44 -0.16 -35.97
N ARG A 85 -11.47 -0.08 -34.63
CA ARG A 85 -12.56 0.61 -33.89
C ARG A 85 -12.26 2.01 -33.37
N HIS A 86 -11.04 2.52 -33.54
CA HIS A 86 -10.72 3.92 -33.24
C HIS A 86 -9.77 4.47 -34.31
N PRO A 87 -10.22 5.36 -35.21
CA PRO A 87 -9.30 6.19 -35.95
C PRO A 87 -8.57 7.07 -34.93
N LYS A 88 -7.23 7.06 -34.96
CA LYS A 88 -6.45 8.06 -34.21
C LYS A 88 -6.88 9.47 -34.68
N PRO A 89 -6.88 10.48 -33.79
CA PRO A 89 -7.04 11.86 -34.21
C PRO A 89 -5.93 12.29 -35.19
#